data_AF-A0A6A5AYX1-F1
#
_entry.id   AF-A0A6A5AYX1-F1
#
_cell.length_a   1.000
_cell.length_b   1.000
_cell.length_c   1.000
_cell.angle_alpha   90.00
_cell.angle_beta   90.00
_cell.angle_gamma   90.00
#
_symmetry.space_group_name_H-M   'P 1'
#
loop_
_entity.id
_entity.type
_entity.pdbx_description
1 polymer ?
#
loop_
_entity_poly.entity_id
_entity_poly.type
_entity_poly.pdbx_seq_one_letter_code
_entity_poly.pdbx_strand_id
1 'polypeptide(L)'
;MQKRADLYDKYSAFCRDARQRYRSDVIELCYHHSPPSEFEEIQALQMDNAKEYVKLRSRIQSEYGTRLTYTNSYTPTQNPVAERRMGMIVTMALYATA
;
A
#
# COMPACT_ATOMS: atom_id res chain seq x y z
N MET A 1 24.04 44.27 21.48
CA MET A 1 22.80 43.50 21.78
C MET A 1 22.02 43.35 20.50
N GLN A 2 21.74 42.11 20.07
CA GLN A 2 20.92 41.84 18.89
C GLN A 2 19.46 42.20 19.22
N LYS A 3 18.77 42.94 18.34
CA LYS A 3 17.40 43.38 18.64
C LYS A 3 16.46 42.18 18.56
N ARG A 4 15.43 42.15 19.43
CA ARG A 4 14.43 41.07 19.44
C ARG A 4 13.81 40.81 18.06
N ALA A 5 13.62 41.86 17.25
CA ALA A 5 13.11 41.75 15.89
C ALA A 5 14.00 40.88 14.99
N ASP A 6 15.32 41.10 15.04
CA ASP A 6 16.30 40.33 14.25
C ASP A 6 16.27 38.82 14.58
N LEU A 7 15.92 38.46 15.82
CA LEU A 7 15.77 37.06 16.24
C LEU A 7 14.49 36.43 15.70
N TYR A 8 13.37 37.17 15.69
CA TYR A 8 12.12 36.70 15.10
C TYR A 8 12.24 36.51 13.59
N ASP A 9 12.93 37.42 12.89
CA ASP A 9 13.16 37.31 11.46
C ASP A 9 13.97 36.06 11.12
N LYS A 10 15.06 35.81 11.86
CA LYS A 10 15.86 34.58 11.70
C LYS A 10 15.07 33.30 11.99
N TYR A 11 14.25 33.32 13.04
CA TYR A 11 13.38 32.18 13.36
C TYR A 11 12.36 31.93 12.25
N SER A 12 11.75 32.98 11.70
CA SER A 12 10.79 32.87 10.60
C SER A 12 11.44 32.32 9.33
N ALA A 13 12.66 32.75 9.01
CA ALA A 13 13.43 32.25 7.88
C ALA A 13 13.77 30.77 8.04
N PHE A 14 14.23 30.37 9.23
CA PHE A 14 14.48 28.97 9.56
C PHE A 14 13.21 28.11 9.39
N CYS A 15 12.07 28.58 9.91
CA CYS A 15 10.79 27.87 9.80
C CYS A 15 10.26 27.77 8.37
N ARG A 16 10.65 28.67 7.48
CA ARG A 16 10.31 28.61 6.05
C ARG A 16 11.21 27.60 5.33
N ASP A 17 12.52 27.70 5.54
CA ASP A 17 13.51 26.82 4.89
C ASP A 17 13.33 25.36 5.33
N ALA A 18 13.10 25.12 6.62
CA ALA A 18 12.83 23.78 7.14
C ALA A 18 11.57 23.17 6.52
N ARG A 19 10.52 23.97 6.31
CA ARG A 19 9.27 23.53 5.67
C ARG A 19 9.45 23.21 4.20
N GLN A 20 10.24 24.01 3.51
CA GLN A 20 10.55 23.81 2.10
C GLN A 20 11.37 22.55 1.89
N ARG A 21 12.40 22.32 2.72
CA ARG A 21 13.18 21.08 2.70
C ARG A 21 12.33 19.85 3.02
N TYR A 22 11.56 19.89 4.10
CA TYR A 22 10.63 18.81 4.44
C TYR A 22 9.68 18.46 3.29
N ARG A 23 9.12 19.47 2.61
CA ARG A 23 8.27 19.23 1.43
C ARG A 23 9.03 18.61 0.27
N SER A 24 10.24 19.08 -0.01
CA SER A 24 11.09 18.52 -1.07
C SER A 24 11.44 17.06 -0.78
N ASP A 25 11.89 16.77 0.43
CA ASP A 25 12.31 15.43 0.86
C ASP A 25 11.12 14.46 0.87
N VAL A 26 9.93 14.91 1.31
CA VAL A 26 8.70 14.10 1.25
C VAL A 26 8.29 13.82 -0.20
N ILE A 27 8.37 14.81 -1.09
CA ILE A 27 8.09 14.62 -2.51
C ILE A 27 9.08 13.63 -3.11
N GLU A 28 10.38 13.80 -2.86
CA GLU A 28 11.42 12.90 -3.36
C GLU A 28 11.21 11.47 -2.86
N LEU A 29 10.89 11.28 -1.58
CA LEU A 29 10.54 9.98 -1.01
C LEU A 29 9.29 9.37 -1.68
N CYS A 30 8.23 10.17 -1.87
CA CYS A 30 7.02 9.68 -2.53
C CYS A 30 7.22 9.31 -4.00
N TYR A 31 8.05 10.06 -4.74
CA TYR A 31 8.27 9.83 -6.17
C TYR A 31 9.33 8.76 -6.47
N HIS A 32 10.35 8.60 -5.62
CA HIS A 32 11.45 7.67 -5.87
C HIS A 32 11.35 6.34 -5.10
N HIS A 33 10.58 6.29 -4.00
CA HIS A 33 10.35 5.05 -3.24
C HIS A 33 8.98 4.43 -3.47
N SER A 34 8.07 5.11 -4.19
CA SER A 34 6.90 4.43 -4.75
C SER A 34 7.39 3.64 -5.97
N PRO A 35 7.26 2.30 -5.99
CA PRO A 35 7.64 1.53 -7.17
C PRO A 35 6.84 2.03 -8.38
N PRO A 36 7.40 2.00 -9.60
CA PRO A 36 6.69 2.42 -10.82
C PRO A 36 5.37 1.68 -11.12
N SER A 37 4.96 0.73 -10.27
CA SER A 37 3.83 -0.17 -10.43
C SER A 37 2.62 0.13 -9.54
N GLU A 38 2.61 1.18 -8.70
CA GLU A 38 1.43 1.48 -7.84
C GLU A 38 0.16 1.86 -8.64
N PHE A 39 0.26 1.99 -9.97
CA PHE A 39 -0.86 2.17 -10.89
C PHE A 39 -0.95 1.10 -11.99
N GLU A 40 -0.29 -0.05 -11.86
CA GLU A 40 -0.88 -1.25 -12.46
C GLU A 40 -2.08 -1.63 -11.60
N GLU A 41 -3.18 -0.88 -11.78
CA GLU A 41 -4.47 -1.21 -11.19
C GLU A 41 -4.74 -2.69 -11.42
N ILE A 42 -5.07 -3.42 -10.36
CA ILE A 42 -5.38 -4.84 -10.44
C ILE A 42 -6.59 -4.97 -11.39
N GLN A 43 -6.33 -5.35 -12.64
CA GLN A 43 -7.36 -5.42 -13.68
C GLN A 43 -8.32 -6.59 -13.46
N ALA A 44 -7.79 -7.68 -12.88
CA ALA A 44 -8.56 -8.87 -12.58
C ALA A 44 -8.15 -9.47 -11.23
N LEU A 45 -9.14 -9.83 -10.44
CA LEU A 45 -8.97 -10.50 -9.16
C LEU A 45 -9.81 -11.79 -9.15
N GLN A 46 -9.17 -12.91 -8.84
CA GLN A 46 -9.82 -14.20 -8.64
C GLN A 46 -9.81 -14.56 -7.16
N MET A 47 -10.97 -14.98 -6.64
CA MET A 47 -11.14 -15.34 -5.23
C MET A 47 -12.15 -16.46 -5.09
N ASP A 48 -12.19 -17.17 -3.95
CA ASP A 48 -13.24 -18.15 -3.71
C ASP A 48 -14.61 -17.48 -3.46
N ASN A 49 -15.68 -18.27 -3.55
CA ASN A 49 -17.05 -17.81 -3.40
C ASN A 49 -17.52 -17.70 -1.93
N ALA A 50 -16.62 -17.59 -0.95
CA ALA A 50 -17.00 -17.33 0.44
C ALA A 50 -17.87 -16.06 0.55
N LYS A 51 -18.83 -16.11 1.46
CA LYS A 51 -19.83 -15.03 1.62
C LYS A 51 -19.20 -13.66 1.94
N GLU A 52 -18.06 -13.65 2.61
CA GLU A 52 -17.32 -12.42 2.93
C GLU A 52 -16.77 -11.74 1.68
N TYR A 53 -16.21 -12.53 0.75
CA TYR A 53 -15.65 -12.05 -0.51
C TYR A 53 -16.73 -11.63 -1.51
N VAL A 54 -17.86 -12.34 -1.52
CA VAL A 54 -19.02 -11.96 -2.31
C VAL A 54 -19.55 -10.57 -1.91
N LYS A 55 -19.55 -10.24 -0.61
CA LYS A 55 -19.98 -8.91 -0.12
C LYS A 55 -19.06 -7.78 -0.57
N LEU A 56 -17.76 -8.06 -0.75
CA LEU A 56 -16.78 -7.06 -1.16
C LEU A 56 -16.86 -6.72 -2.66
N ARG A 57 -17.53 -7.55 -3.46
CA ARG A 57 -17.62 -7.41 -4.92
C ARG A 57 -17.99 -6.01 -5.37
N SER A 58 -19.10 -5.49 -4.85
CA SER A 58 -19.65 -4.20 -5.25
C SER A 58 -18.68 -3.07 -4.96
N ARG A 59 -17.99 -3.15 -3.82
CA ARG A 59 -17.02 -2.13 -3.41
C ARG A 59 -15.79 -2.18 -4.30
N ILE A 60 -15.19 -3.35 -4.47
CA ILE A 60 -13.97 -3.51 -5.28
C ILE A 60 -14.21 -3.09 -6.73
N GLN A 61 -15.32 -3.52 -7.32
CA GLN A 61 -15.65 -3.15 -8.70
C GLN A 61 -15.92 -1.65 -8.85
N SER A 62 -16.58 -1.01 -7.88
CA SER A 62 -16.89 0.42 -7.92
C SER A 62 -15.69 1.32 -7.63
N GLU A 63 -14.79 0.88 -6.74
CA GLU A 63 -13.66 1.68 -6.27
C GLU A 63 -12.44 1.55 -7.20
N TYR A 64 -12.25 0.37 -7.81
CA TYR A 64 -11.04 0.07 -8.58
C TYR A 64 -11.29 -0.40 -10.02
N GLY A 65 -12.55 -0.57 -10.44
CA GLY A 65 -12.87 -1.10 -11.78
C GLY A 65 -12.41 -2.54 -12.03
N THR A 66 -11.90 -3.23 -11.01
CA THR A 66 -11.33 -4.59 -11.09
C THR A 66 -12.40 -5.61 -11.48
N ARG A 67 -12.08 -6.45 -12.47
CA ARG A 67 -12.91 -7.60 -12.86
C ARG A 67 -12.76 -8.74 -11.86
N LEU A 68 -13.88 -9.25 -11.36
CA LEU A 68 -13.90 -10.31 -10.34
C LEU A 68 -14.35 -11.65 -10.92
N THR A 69 -13.60 -12.71 -10.59
CA THR A 69 -13.94 -14.11 -10.92
C THR A 69 -13.98 -14.94 -9.65
N TYR A 70 -15.02 -15.77 -9.51
CA TYR A 70 -15.16 -16.66 -8.36
C TYR A 70 -14.75 -18.09 -8.69
N THR A 71 -14.07 -18.71 -7.74
CA THR A 71 -13.83 -20.15 -7.70
C THR A 71 -14.72 -20.82 -6.66
N ASN A 72 -14.90 -22.13 -6.79
CA ASN A 72 -15.74 -22.89 -5.87
C ASN A 72 -15.03 -23.07 -4.53
N SER A 73 -15.83 -23.14 -3.47
CA SER A 73 -15.36 -23.58 -2.16
C SER A 73 -14.77 -24.99 -2.26
N TYR A 74 -13.74 -25.27 -1.47
CA TYR A 74 -13.08 -26.58 -1.38
C TYR A 74 -12.50 -27.09 -2.71
N THR A 75 -12.17 -26.20 -3.65
CA THR A 75 -11.44 -26.55 -4.88
C THR A 75 -10.09 -25.84 -4.98
N PRO A 76 -9.06 -26.27 -4.22
CA PRO A 76 -7.73 -25.64 -4.19
C PRO A 76 -7.06 -25.56 -5.56
N THR A 77 -7.35 -26.52 -6.44
CA THR A 77 -6.82 -26.56 -7.81
C THR A 77 -7.29 -25.40 -8.67
N GLN A 78 -8.39 -24.73 -8.31
CA GLN A 78 -8.84 -23.51 -8.98
C GLN A 78 -8.09 -22.26 -8.50
N ASN A 79 -7.44 -22.29 -7.33
CA ASN A 79 -6.64 -21.19 -6.75
C ASN A 79 -5.16 -21.58 -6.50
N PRO A 80 -4.44 -22.23 -7.43
CA PRO A 80 -3.18 -22.91 -7.14
C PRO A 80 -2.06 -21.97 -6.69
N VAL A 81 -2.07 -20.71 -7.14
CA VAL A 81 -1.10 -19.69 -6.76
C VAL A 81 -1.29 -19.26 -5.31
N ALA A 82 -2.55 -19.00 -4.91
CA ALA A 82 -2.88 -18.61 -3.55
C ALA A 82 -2.52 -19.75 -2.57
N GLU A 83 -2.90 -20.99 -2.91
CA GLU A 83 -2.60 -22.18 -2.11
C GLU A 83 -1.09 -22.36 -1.92
N ARG A 84 -0.32 -22.30 -3.01
CA ARG A 84 1.15 -22.38 -2.93
C ARG A 84 1.74 -21.27 -2.06
N ARG A 85 1.23 -20.05 -2.22
CA ARG A 85 1.74 -18.89 -1.47
C ARG A 85 1.45 -19.01 0.03
N MET A 86 0.25 -19.44 0.41
CA MET A 86 -0.10 -19.72 1.81
C MET A 86 0.78 -20.82 2.38
N GLY A 87 0.99 -21.92 1.64
CA GLY A 87 1.90 -22.99 2.05
C GLY A 87 3.30 -22.48 2.36
N MET A 88 3.87 -21.62 1.50
CA MET A 88 5.17 -21.00 1.76
C MET A 88 5.17 -20.14 3.02
N ILE A 89 4.16 -19.28 3.20
CA ILE A 89 4.04 -18.39 4.37
C ILE A 89 3.97 -19.19 5.66
N VAL A 90 3.11 -20.21 5.71
CA VAL A 90 2.96 -21.08 6.88
C VAL A 90 4.27 -21.80 7.19
N THR A 91 4.92 -22.35 6.17
CA THR A 91 6.20 -23.06 6.32
C THR A 91 7.30 -22.13 6.84
N MET A 92 7.44 -20.93 6.28
CA MET A 92 8.42 -19.94 6.74
C MET A 92 8.15 -19.46 8.17
N ALA A 93 6.89 -19.26 8.54
CA ALA A 93 6.52 -18.87 9.90
C ALA A 93 6.90 -19.94 10.92
N LEU A 94 6.69 -21.22 10.60
CA LEU A 94 7.07 -22.34 11.47
C LEU A 94 8.58 -22.43 11.69
N TYR A 95 9.38 -22.21 10.63
CA TYR A 95 10.84 -22.23 10.74
C TYR A 95 11.45 -20.97 11.36
N ALA A 96 10.72 -19.84 11.40
CA ALA A 96 11.17 -18.61 12.06
C ALA A 96 10.99 -18.64 13.59
N THR A 97 10.16 -19.56 14.11
CA THR A 97 9.87 -19.73 15.53
C THR A 97 10.59 -20.91 16.19
N ALA A 98 11.40 -21.66 15.43
CA ALA A 98 12.23 -22.76 15.89
C ALA A 98 13.69 -22.31 16.08
#